data_AF-A0A926S885-F1
#
_entry.id   AF-A0A926S885-F1
#
_cell.length_a   1.000
_cell.length_b   1.000
_cell.length_c   1.000
_cell.angle_alpha   90.00
_cell.angle_beta   90.00
_cell.angle_gamma   90.00
#
_symmetry.space_group_name_H-M   'P 1'
#
loop_
_entity.id
_entity.type
_entity.pdbx_description
1 polymer ?
#
loop_
_entity_poly.entity_id
_entity_poly.type
_entity_poly.pdbx_seq_one_letter_code
_entity_poly.pdbx_strand_id
1 'polypeptide(L)'
;MSEVPGQYNKSDGTPFNLPISSAEHTTLDFVTAINSFHWKTDYFKFCQVLGLTSDSYAEEKYSQFQELISNLNQFDVDLLTKMIESGENK
;
A
#
# COMPACT_ATOMS: atom_id res chain seq x y z
N MET A 1 -17.32 16.55 -14.82
CA MET A 1 -17.10 15.18 -14.33
C MET A 1 -16.51 14.42 -15.50
N SER A 2 -15.22 14.07 -15.45
CA SER A 2 -14.55 13.37 -16.54
C SER A 2 -14.59 11.87 -16.24
N GLU A 3 -15.30 11.11 -17.07
CA GLU A 3 -15.38 9.66 -16.98
C GLU A 3 -14.03 9.07 -17.41
N VAL A 4 -13.46 8.21 -16.55
CA VAL A 4 -12.25 7.44 -16.87
C VAL A 4 -12.69 6.23 -17.71
N PRO A 5 -12.11 5.96 -18.90
CA PRO A 5 -12.56 4.86 -19.74
C PRO A 5 -12.25 3.50 -19.09
N GLY A 6 -13.24 2.91 -18.42
CA GLY A 6 -13.19 1.53 -17.91
C GLY A 6 -13.64 0.54 -18.98
N GLN A 7 -13.09 -0.67 -18.97
CA GLN A 7 -13.58 -1.77 -19.80
C GLN A 7 -15.04 -2.08 -19.43
N TYR A 8 -15.96 -2.05 -20.39
CA TYR A 8 -17.39 -2.35 -20.17
C TYR A 8 -17.70 -3.81 -20.52
N ASN A 9 -18.62 -4.44 -19.78
CA ASN A 9 -19.15 -5.75 -20.16
C ASN A 9 -19.94 -5.64 -21.47
N LYS A 10 -19.52 -6.40 -22.50
CA LYS A 10 -20.13 -6.36 -23.85
C LYS A 10 -21.57 -6.87 -23.89
N SER A 11 -22.06 -7.50 -22.82
CA SER A 11 -23.40 -8.10 -22.74
C SER A 11 -24.47 -7.18 -22.14
N ASP A 12 -24.10 -6.23 -21.28
CA ASP A 12 -25.07 -5.42 -20.53
C ASP A 12 -24.67 -3.94 -20.32
N GLY A 13 -23.48 -3.52 -20.79
CA GLY A 13 -23.02 -2.14 -20.68
C GLY A 13 -22.75 -1.68 -19.24
N THR A 14 -22.77 -2.61 -18.28
CA THR A 14 -22.42 -2.31 -16.90
C THR A 14 -20.90 -2.17 -16.78
N PRO A 15 -20.40 -1.33 -15.84
CA PRO A 15 -18.99 -1.32 -15.50
C PRO A 15 -18.56 -2.74 -15.12
N PHE A 16 -17.38 -3.19 -15.54
CA PHE A 16 -16.76 -4.40 -15.00
C PHE A 16 -16.49 -4.18 -13.49
N ASN A 17 -17.51 -4.42 -12.65
CA ASN A 17 -17.32 -4.64 -11.23
C ASN A 17 -16.84 -6.08 -11.07
N LEU A 18 -15.58 -6.35 -11.45
CA LEU A 18 -14.91 -7.53 -10.89
C LEU A 18 -14.79 -7.27 -9.39
N PRO A 19 -15.27 -8.19 -8.53
CA PRO A 19 -14.97 -8.09 -7.11
C PRO A 19 -13.45 -8.19 -6.98
N ILE A 20 -12.83 -7.07 -6.61
CA ILE A 20 -11.43 -6.98 -6.18
C ILE A 20 -11.21 -8.11 -5.16
N SER A 21 -10.17 -8.93 -5.35
CA SER A 21 -9.94 -10.07 -4.43
C SER A 21 -9.62 -9.56 -3.02
N SER A 22 -9.82 -10.39 -1.99
CA SER A 22 -9.44 -10.01 -0.61
C SER A 22 -7.97 -9.57 -0.53
N ALA A 23 -7.10 -10.26 -1.27
CA ALA A 23 -5.68 -9.96 -1.32
C ALA A 23 -5.37 -8.68 -2.10
N GLU A 24 -6.10 -8.40 -3.19
CA GLU A 24 -5.95 -7.15 -3.94
C GLU A 24 -6.38 -5.96 -3.08
N HIS A 25 -7.49 -6.08 -2.34
CA HIS A 25 -7.92 -5.07 -1.38
C HIS A 25 -6.86 -4.84 -0.29
N THR A 26 -6.35 -5.94 0.28
CA THR A 26 -5.30 -5.90 1.31
C THR A 26 -4.02 -5.24 0.80
N THR A 27 -3.62 -5.54 -0.44
CA THR A 27 -2.44 -4.95 -1.08
C THR A 27 -2.61 -3.44 -1.25
N LEU A 28 -3.73 -3.02 -1.84
CA LEU A 28 -4.02 -1.62 -2.12
C LEU A 28 -4.11 -0.82 -0.82
N ASP A 29 -4.84 -1.33 0.18
CA ASP A 29 -4.99 -0.67 1.46
C ASP A 29 -3.65 -0.54 2.18
N PHE A 30 -2.86 -1.61 2.21
CA PHE A 30 -1.54 -1.60 2.85
C PHE A 30 -0.60 -0.59 2.19
N VAL A 31 -0.42 -0.69 0.87
CA VAL A 31 0.49 0.20 0.12
C VAL A 31 0.03 1.65 0.22
N THR A 32 -1.27 1.91 0.09
CA THR A 32 -1.83 3.27 0.17
C THR A 32 -1.68 3.86 1.55
N ALA A 33 -1.99 3.11 2.60
CA ALA A 33 -1.90 3.60 3.98
C ALA A 33 -0.44 3.90 4.37
N ILE A 34 0.47 3.00 4.01
CA ILE A 34 1.89 3.13 4.35
C ILE A 34 2.56 4.28 3.56
N ASN A 35 2.28 4.43 2.27
CA ASN A 35 2.76 5.60 1.50
C ASN A 35 2.13 6.92 1.98
N SER A 36 0.84 6.90 2.33
CA SER A 36 0.17 8.09 2.91
C SER A 36 0.78 8.50 4.24
N PHE A 37 1.16 7.53 5.07
CA PHE A 37 1.87 7.78 6.31
C PHE A 37 3.25 8.39 6.03
N HIS A 38 4.03 7.81 5.11
CA HIS A 38 5.33 8.34 4.70
C HIS A 38 5.26 9.79 4.24
N TRP A 39 4.31 10.13 3.36
CA TRP A 39 4.14 11.49 2.85
C TRP A 39 3.83 12.53 3.93
N LYS A 40 3.14 12.12 5.00
CA LYS A 40 2.65 13.02 6.06
C LYS A 40 3.56 13.09 7.30
N THR A 41 4.63 12.30 7.33
CA THR A 41 5.35 11.99 8.58
C THR A 41 6.83 12.29 8.43
N ASP A 42 7.31 13.31 9.14
CA ASP A 42 8.73 13.52 9.41
C ASP A 42 9.24 12.63 10.55
N TYR A 43 10.55 12.65 10.82
CA TYR A 43 11.16 11.84 11.87
C TYR A 43 10.51 12.02 13.25
N PHE A 44 10.21 13.27 13.67
CA PHE A 44 9.61 13.51 14.98
C PHE A 44 8.18 12.99 15.06
N LYS A 45 7.41 13.15 13.97
CA LYS A 45 6.05 12.61 13.88
C LYS A 45 6.06 11.08 13.87
N PHE A 46 7.05 10.48 13.21
CA PHE A 46 7.25 9.04 13.20
C PHE A 46 7.50 8.52 14.61
N CYS A 47 8.42 9.14 15.35
CA CYS A 47 8.69 8.80 16.74
C CYS A 47 7.44 8.96 17.62
N GLN A 48 6.71 10.07 17.46
CA GLN A 48 5.47 10.32 18.21
C GLN A 48 4.42 9.23 17.96
N VAL A 49 4.17 8.87 16.70
CA VAL A 49 3.13 7.91 16.33
C VAL A 49 3.48 6.51 16.80
N LEU A 50 4.75 6.13 16.74
CA LEU A 50 5.24 4.82 17.16
C LEU A 50 5.59 4.74 18.67
N GLY A 51 5.44 5.84 19.40
CA GLY A 51 5.80 5.90 20.82
C GLY A 51 7.29 5.70 21.09
N LEU A 52 8.14 6.06 20.12
CA LEU A 52 9.59 5.93 20.23
C LEU A 52 10.21 7.18 20.88
N THR A 53 11.23 6.97 21.69
CA THR A 53 12.11 8.06 22.13
C THR A 53 13.01 8.45 20.97
N SER A 54 13.21 9.74 20.75
CA SER A 54 14.12 10.23 19.70
C SER A 54 15.57 9.95 20.08
N ASP A 55 16.05 8.76 19.73
CA ASP A 55 17.39 8.26 19.98
C ASP A 55 17.92 7.48 18.76
N SER A 56 19.12 6.91 18.88
CA SER A 56 19.75 6.15 17.79
C SER A 56 18.91 4.96 17.31
N TYR A 57 18.09 4.37 18.20
CA TYR A 57 17.21 3.27 17.82
C TYR A 57 16.06 3.77 16.95
N ALA A 58 15.45 4.91 17.31
CA ALA A 58 14.43 5.52 16.48
C ALA A 58 14.96 6.00 15.13
N GLU A 59 16.19 6.53 15.08
CA GLU A 59 16.85 6.90 13.81
C GLU A 59 17.04 5.67 12.90
N GLU A 60 17.49 4.54 13.46
CA GLU A 60 17.63 3.29 12.71
C GLU A 60 16.28 2.81 12.16
N LYS A 61 15.22 2.84 12.99
CA LYS A 61 13.88 2.45 12.57
C LYS A 61 13.30 3.38 11.52
N TYR A 62 13.58 4.67 11.61
CA TYR A 62 13.16 5.63 10.60
C TYR A 62 13.88 5.37 9.28
N SER A 63 15.19 5.10 9.29
CA SER A 63 15.95 4.72 8.10
C SER A 63 15.39 3.45 7.44
N GLN A 64 15.14 2.39 8.23
CA GLN A 64 14.52 1.15 7.76
C GLN A 64 13.12 1.39 7.17
N PHE A 65 12.35 2.30 7.77
CA PHE A 65 11.05 2.69 7.23
C PHE A 65 11.18 3.39 5.87
N GLN A 66 12.13 4.32 5.71
CA GLN A 66 12.38 4.96 4.40
C GLN A 66 12.79 3.93 3.34
N GLU A 67 13.64 2.96 3.69
CA GLU A 67 14.05 1.88 2.80
C GLU A 67 12.86 0.98 2.41
N LEU A 68 12.00 0.62 3.36
CA LEU A 68 10.78 -0.13 3.10
C LEU A 68 9.89 0.58 2.07
N ILE A 69 9.67 1.88 2.21
CA ILE A 69 8.87 2.67 1.25
C ILE A 69 9.51 2.67 -0.13
N SER A 70 10.82 2.88 -0.20
CA SER A 70 11.56 2.84 -1.46
C SER A 70 11.38 1.49 -2.16
N ASN A 71 11.51 0.39 -1.41
CA ASN A 71 11.37 -0.96 -1.95
C ASN A 71 9.93 -1.26 -2.36
N LEU A 72 8.93 -0.90 -1.55
CA LEU A 72 7.51 -1.08 -1.88
C LEU A 72 7.14 -0.36 -3.17
N ASN A 73 7.66 0.85 -3.40
CA ASN A 73 7.40 1.62 -4.62
C ASN A 73 8.09 1.05 -5.88
N GLN A 74 8.99 0.07 -5.74
CA GLN A 74 9.58 -0.65 -6.88
C GLN A 74 8.75 -1.86 -7.32
N PHE A 75 7.86 -2.36 -6.47
CA PHE A 75 6.96 -3.45 -6.83
C PHE A 75 5.68 -2.91 -7.48
N ASP A 76 5.23 -3.59 -8.52
CA ASP A 76 3.86 -3.41 -9.02
C ASP A 76 2.87 -4.05 -8.03
N VAL A 77 1.70 -3.43 -7.88
CA VAL A 77 0.60 -3.89 -7.03
C VAL A 77 0.22 -5.33 -7.38
N ASP A 78 0.18 -5.67 -8.67
CA ASP A 78 -0.15 -7.03 -9.14
C ASP A 78 0.81 -8.10 -8.60
N LEU A 79 2.10 -7.77 -8.47
CA LEU A 79 3.10 -8.71 -7.94
C LEU A 79 2.93 -8.86 -6.43
N LEU A 80 2.69 -7.76 -5.71
CA LEU A 80 2.42 -7.79 -4.27
C LEU A 80 1.15 -8.58 -3.96
N THR A 81 0.08 -8.41 -4.75
CA THR A 81 -1.17 -9.15 -4.60
C THR A 81 -0.94 -10.65 -4.73
N LYS A 82 -0.20 -11.11 -5.74
CA LYS A 82 0.12 -12.54 -5.89
C LYS A 82 0.92 -13.09 -4.72
N MET A 83 1.81 -12.29 -4.13
CA MET A 83 2.56 -12.70 -2.93
C MET A 83 1.64 -12.85 -1.73
N ILE A 84 0.70 -11.92 -1.52
CA ILE A 84 -0.30 -11.99 -0.45
C ILE A 84 -1.22 -13.19 -0.64
N GLU A 85 -1.78 -13.38 -1.84
CA GLU A 85 -2.62 -14.54 -2.17
C GLU A 85 -1.90 -15.86 -1.88
N SER A 86 -0.63 -15.96 -2.24
CA SER A 86 0.17 -17.16 -1.99
C SER A 86 0.43 -17.41 -0.49
N GLY A 87 0.50 -16.35 0.33
CA GLY A 87 0.69 -16.46 1.78
C GLY A 87 -0.59 -16.79 2.54
N GLU A 88 -1.76 -16.39 2.03
CA GLU A 88 -3.07 -16.69 2.63
C GLU A 88 -3.52 -18.14 2.38
N ASN A 89 -3.16 -18.69 1.21
CA ASN A 89 -3.43 -20.07 0.85
C ASN A 89 -2.46 -21.01 1.59
N LYS A 90 -2.86 -21.46 2.79
CA LYS A 90 -2.16 -22.49 3.57
C LYS A 90 -2.19 -23.87 2.92
#